data_AF-A0A9E7HCS4-F1
#
_entry.id   AF-A0A9E7HCS4-F1
#
_cell.length_a   1.000
_cell.length_b   1.000
_cell.length_c   1.000
_cell.angle_alpha   90.00
_cell.angle_beta   90.00
_cell.angle_gamma   90.00
#
_symmetry.space_group_name_H-M   'P 1'
#
loop_
_entity.id
_entity.type
_entity.pdbx_description
1 polymer ?
#
loop_
_entity_poly.entity_id
_entity_poly.type
_entity_poly.pdbx_seq_one_letter_code
_entity_poly.pdbx_strand_id
1 'polypeptide(L)'
;MASAFKIAALFFLLYGSWRWSAVSGASPMTPSDMFEQWIAQHGRAYANESEKSYRLGVFTRNLDFVNAFRQAGNRSYTVALNRFADLTKEEFLAAYTTTRLRPSADSYPGLQPFRYRNVTAPSSIDWRNEGAVTPVKDQGSCGKDDSSCNSSIPIQLIP
;
A
#
# COMPACT_ATOMS: atom_id res chain seq x y z
N MET A 1 10.97 -21.19 63.99
CA MET A 1 10.90 -20.79 62.57
C MET A 1 11.68 -21.79 61.72
N ALA A 2 11.09 -22.92 61.35
CA ALA A 2 11.64 -23.87 60.35
C ALA A 2 10.62 -24.99 59.99
N SER A 3 9.31 -24.71 60.07
CA SER A 3 8.28 -25.77 60.02
C SER A 3 7.00 -25.36 59.29
N ALA A 4 7.13 -24.60 58.19
CA ALA A 4 6.00 -24.29 57.32
C ALA A 4 6.34 -24.24 55.81
N PHE A 5 7.62 -24.35 55.43
CA PHE A 5 8.05 -24.25 54.02
C PHE A 5 8.26 -25.58 53.30
N LYS A 6 8.05 -26.73 53.97
CA LYS A 6 8.22 -28.05 53.33
C LYS A 6 6.93 -28.68 52.81
N ILE A 7 5.75 -28.12 53.09
CA ILE A 7 4.46 -28.72 52.69
C ILE A 7 3.86 -28.05 51.43
N ALA A 8 4.30 -26.86 51.06
CA ALA A 8 3.83 -26.20 49.83
C ALA A 8 4.46 -26.75 48.53
N ALA A 9 5.46 -27.65 48.63
CA ALA A 9 6.19 -28.19 47.48
C ALA A 9 5.68 -29.57 46.99
N LEU A 10 4.55 -30.07 47.53
CA LEU A 10 4.02 -31.39 47.15
C LEU A 10 2.59 -31.37 46.58
N PHE A 11 1.95 -30.20 46.45
CA PHE A 11 0.67 -30.07 45.74
C PHE A 11 0.78 -29.53 44.30
N PHE A 12 1.98 -29.14 43.86
CA PHE A 12 2.24 -28.77 42.45
C PHE A 12 2.59 -29.96 41.55
N LEU A 13 2.69 -31.18 42.11
CA LEU A 13 3.06 -32.40 41.36
C LEU A 13 1.88 -33.34 41.08
N LEU A 14 0.62 -32.91 41.28
CA LEU A 14 -0.54 -33.74 40.94
C LEU A 14 -1.64 -33.04 40.11
N TYR A 15 -1.63 -31.72 39.94
CA TYR A 15 -2.63 -31.02 39.11
C TYR A 15 -2.06 -29.83 38.31
N GLY A 16 -0.84 -29.99 37.81
CA GLY A 16 -0.07 -28.92 37.16
C GLY A 16 0.19 -29.10 35.67
N SER A 17 -0.54 -29.97 34.96
CA SER A 17 -0.46 -30.05 33.49
C SER A 17 -1.55 -29.22 32.84
N TRP A 18 -1.60 -27.93 33.17
CA TRP A 18 -2.17 -26.94 32.27
C TRP A 18 -1.17 -26.80 31.12
N ARG A 19 -1.18 -27.78 30.22
CA ARG A 19 -0.54 -27.63 28.91
C ARG A 19 -1.32 -26.51 28.24
N TRP A 20 -0.79 -25.29 28.29
CA TRP A 20 -1.18 -24.27 27.33
C TRP A 20 -0.67 -24.78 25.98
N SER A 21 -1.47 -25.63 25.34
CA SER A 21 -1.32 -25.84 23.92
C SER A 21 -1.59 -24.48 23.30
N ALA A 22 -0.53 -23.79 22.86
CA ALA A 22 -0.69 -22.70 21.92
C ALA A 22 -1.31 -23.34 20.68
N VAL A 23 -2.65 -23.30 20.56
CA VAL A 23 -3.33 -23.51 19.30
C VAL A 23 -2.82 -22.39 18.40
N SER A 24 -1.76 -22.69 17.66
CA SER A 24 -1.34 -21.90 16.51
C SER A 24 -2.26 -22.30 15.37
N GLY A 25 -3.54 -21.99 15.55
CA GLY A 25 -4.62 -22.31 14.62
C GLY A 25 -5.11 -21.03 13.95
N ALA A 26 -4.21 -20.24 13.38
CA ALA A 26 -4.64 -19.31 12.36
C ALA A 26 -4.95 -20.15 11.12
N SER A 27 -6.21 -20.49 10.92
CA SER A 27 -6.68 -21.03 9.64
C SER A 27 -6.20 -20.12 8.51
N PRO A 28 -5.84 -20.65 7.33
CA PRO A 28 -5.50 -19.82 6.18
C PRO A 28 -6.63 -18.80 5.96
N MET A 29 -6.28 -17.53 6.01
CA MET A 29 -7.24 -16.44 5.81
C MET A 29 -7.84 -16.56 4.41
N THR A 30 -9.17 -16.54 4.30
CA THR A 30 -9.82 -16.59 2.99
C THR A 30 -9.68 -15.24 2.28
N PRO A 31 -9.83 -15.16 0.94
CA PRO A 31 -9.87 -13.88 0.24
C PRO A 31 -10.93 -12.92 0.81
N SER A 32 -12.05 -13.46 1.29
CA SER A 32 -13.11 -12.68 1.95
C SER A 32 -12.62 -12.08 3.27
N ASP A 33 -11.96 -12.88 4.12
CA ASP A 33 -11.41 -12.41 5.39
C ASP A 33 -10.32 -11.33 5.17
N MET A 34 -9.45 -11.54 4.17
CA MET A 34 -8.44 -10.56 3.76
C MET A 34 -9.08 -9.25 3.29
N PHE A 35 -10.18 -9.35 2.55
CA PHE A 35 -10.90 -8.18 2.06
C PHE A 35 -11.53 -7.37 3.20
N GLU A 36 -12.16 -8.01 4.18
CA GLU A 36 -12.71 -7.32 5.35
C GLU A 36 -11.62 -6.63 6.17
N GLN A 37 -10.48 -7.29 6.38
CA GLN A 37 -9.34 -6.67 7.04
C GLN A 37 -8.80 -5.47 6.24
N TRP A 38 -8.71 -5.61 4.92
CA TRP A 38 -8.25 -4.55 4.03
C TRP A 38 -9.21 -3.36 4.01
N ILE A 39 -10.53 -3.60 4.00
CA ILE A 39 -11.58 -2.57 4.12
C ILE A 39 -11.38 -1.77 5.40
N ALA A 40 -11.20 -2.45 6.53
CA ALA A 40 -10.99 -1.81 7.82
C ALA A 40 -9.69 -0.99 7.85
N GLN A 41 -8.60 -1.54 7.31
CA GLN A 41 -7.30 -0.87 7.25
C GLN A 41 -7.33 0.40 6.38
N HIS A 42 -8.08 0.37 5.28
CA HIS A 42 -8.12 1.46 4.29
C HIS A 42 -9.36 2.36 4.43
N GLY A 43 -10.18 2.15 5.47
CA GLY A 43 -11.38 2.94 5.73
C GLY A 43 -12.39 2.91 4.58
N ARG A 44 -12.55 1.76 3.90
CA ARG A 44 -13.44 1.64 2.74
C ARG A 44 -14.89 1.49 3.19
N ALA A 45 -15.79 2.07 2.41
CA ALA A 45 -17.23 1.91 2.55
C ALA A 45 -17.83 1.76 1.15
N TYR A 46 -18.87 0.94 1.03
CA TYR A 46 -19.58 0.67 -0.22
C TYR A 46 -21.06 1.01 -0.06
N ALA A 47 -21.71 1.42 -1.13
CA ALA A 47 -23.09 1.91 -1.09
C ALA A 47 -24.10 0.80 -0.76
N ASN A 48 -23.82 -0.44 -1.17
CA ASN A 48 -24.66 -1.60 -0.93
C ASN A 48 -23.87 -2.91 -1.04
N GLU A 49 -24.51 -4.02 -0.67
CA GLU A 49 -23.90 -5.34 -0.68
C GLU A 49 -23.53 -5.82 -2.09
N SER A 50 -24.27 -5.40 -3.12
CA SER A 50 -23.95 -5.74 -4.51
C SER A 50 -22.62 -5.10 -4.94
N GLU A 51 -22.41 -3.82 -4.60
CA GLU A 51 -21.14 -3.14 -4.84
C GLU A 51 -20.01 -3.81 -4.02
N LYS A 52 -20.23 -4.10 -2.74
CA LYS A 52 -19.24 -4.77 -1.90
C LYS A 52 -18.84 -6.14 -2.48
N SER A 53 -19.82 -6.93 -2.94
CA SER A 53 -19.57 -8.22 -3.60
C SER A 53 -18.80 -8.06 -4.91
N TYR A 54 -19.12 -7.04 -5.71
CA TYR A 54 -18.36 -6.73 -6.93
C TYR A 54 -16.91 -6.39 -6.59
N ARG A 55 -16.70 -5.55 -5.58
CA ARG A 55 -15.37 -5.08 -5.12
C ARG A 55 -14.54 -6.21 -4.53
N LEU A 56 -15.16 -7.16 -3.82
CA LEU A 56 -14.50 -8.41 -3.41
C LEU A 56 -13.99 -9.21 -4.61
N GLY A 57 -14.76 -9.29 -5.69
CA GLY A 57 -14.35 -9.95 -6.93
C GLY A 57 -13.18 -9.24 -7.63
N VAL A 58 -13.11 -7.91 -7.58
CA VAL A 58 -11.95 -7.14 -8.07
C VAL A 58 -10.73 -7.38 -7.17
N PHE A 59 -10.91 -7.29 -5.85
CA PHE A 59 -9.89 -7.52 -4.85
C PHE A 59 -9.25 -8.91 -4.97
N THR A 60 -10.08 -9.94 -5.14
CA THR A 60 -9.61 -11.33 -5.30
C THR A 60 -8.73 -11.47 -6.54
N ARG A 61 -9.13 -10.89 -7.68
CA ARG A 61 -8.30 -10.89 -8.90
C ARG A 61 -6.97 -10.17 -8.71
N ASN A 62 -6.95 -9.06 -7.98
CA ASN A 62 -5.73 -8.33 -7.67
C ASN A 62 -4.83 -9.08 -6.67
N LEU A 63 -5.42 -9.81 -5.71
CA LEU A 63 -4.70 -10.72 -4.80
C LEU A 63 -4.03 -11.85 -5.58
N ASP A 64 -4.76 -12.48 -6.51
CA ASP A 64 -4.21 -13.54 -7.36
C ASP A 64 -3.04 -13.03 -8.21
N PHE A 65 -3.16 -11.83 -8.77
CA PHE A 65 -2.07 -11.16 -9.48
C PHE A 65 -0.84 -10.96 -8.60
N VAL A 66 -1.00 -10.43 -7.38
CA VAL A 66 0.10 -10.22 -6.43
C VAL A 66 0.77 -11.56 -6.06
N ASN A 67 -0.02 -12.60 -5.82
CA ASN A 67 0.48 -13.92 -5.48
C ASN A 67 1.27 -14.55 -6.64
N ALA A 68 0.72 -14.50 -7.86
CA ALA A 68 1.38 -15.00 -9.06
C ALA A 68 2.68 -14.23 -9.34
N PHE A 69 2.66 -12.90 -9.19
CA PHE A 69 3.85 -12.06 -9.36
C PHE A 69 4.97 -12.44 -8.38
N ARG A 70 4.62 -12.68 -7.12
CA ARG A 70 5.58 -13.10 -6.09
C ARG A 70 6.15 -14.49 -6.36
N GLN A 71 5.30 -15.43 -6.79
CA GLN A 71 5.71 -16.80 -7.10
C GLN A 71 6.63 -16.91 -8.31
N ALA A 72 6.45 -16.05 -9.33
CA ALA A 72 7.28 -16.06 -10.52
C ALA A 72 8.77 -15.78 -10.23
N GLY A 73 9.09 -15.10 -9.12
CA GLY A 73 10.46 -14.80 -8.71
C GLY A 73 11.23 -13.89 -9.68
N ASN A 74 12.50 -13.61 -9.34
CA ASN A 74 13.47 -12.91 -10.20
C ASN A 74 12.98 -11.54 -10.74
N ARG A 75 12.44 -10.69 -9.85
CA ARG A 75 11.98 -9.34 -10.20
C ARG A 75 12.80 -8.29 -9.43
N SER A 76 13.08 -7.16 -10.09
CA SER A 76 13.72 -5.99 -9.48
C SER A 76 12.78 -5.14 -8.63
N TYR A 77 11.48 -5.45 -8.63
CA TYR A 77 10.45 -4.75 -7.88
C TYR A 77 9.43 -5.73 -7.30
N THR A 78 8.65 -5.24 -6.34
CA THR A 78 7.59 -5.98 -5.66
C THR A 78 6.23 -5.34 -5.93
N VAL A 79 5.17 -6.14 -5.82
CA VAL A 79 3.79 -5.64 -5.84
C VAL A 79 3.06 -6.08 -4.57
N ALA A 80 2.11 -5.27 -4.12
CA ALA A 80 1.32 -5.52 -2.92
C ALA A 80 -0.11 -4.95 -3.06
N LEU A 81 -1.03 -5.44 -2.24
CA LEU A 81 -2.37 -4.90 -2.13
C LEU A 81 -2.34 -3.56 -1.39
N ASN A 82 -2.41 -2.47 -2.15
CA ASN A 82 -2.47 -1.11 -1.62
C ASN A 82 -3.91 -0.57 -1.63
N ARG A 83 -4.10 0.74 -1.45
CA ARG A 83 -5.41 1.41 -1.47
C ARG A 83 -6.24 1.22 -2.75
N PHE A 84 -5.61 0.79 -3.84
CA PHE A 84 -6.24 0.57 -5.15
C PHE A 84 -6.62 -0.90 -5.39
N ALA A 85 -6.46 -1.76 -4.38
CA ALA A 85 -6.67 -3.20 -4.52
C ALA A 85 -8.10 -3.60 -4.93
N ASP A 86 -9.10 -2.75 -4.75
CA ASP A 86 -10.48 -3.01 -5.16
C ASP A 86 -10.91 -2.30 -6.46
N LEU A 87 -9.95 -1.72 -7.18
CA LEU A 87 -10.18 -1.08 -8.48
C LEU A 87 -9.71 -1.98 -9.62
N THR A 88 -10.45 -1.95 -10.72
CA THR A 88 -9.94 -2.47 -11.99
C THR A 88 -8.89 -1.53 -12.56
N LYS A 89 -8.11 -2.02 -13.53
CA LYS A 89 -7.13 -1.20 -14.23
C LYS A 89 -7.81 0.00 -14.90
N GLU A 90 -8.96 -0.21 -15.51
CA GLU A 90 -9.72 0.81 -16.22
C GLU A 90 -10.26 1.88 -15.26
N GLU A 91 -10.80 1.46 -14.11
CA GLU A 91 -11.25 2.38 -13.05
C GLU A 91 -10.08 3.19 -12.49
N PHE A 92 -8.95 2.54 -12.22
CA PHE A 92 -7.75 3.21 -11.74
C PHE A 92 -7.27 4.28 -12.74
N LEU A 93 -7.16 3.94 -14.01
CA LEU A 93 -6.74 4.88 -15.05
C LEU A 93 -7.72 6.05 -15.18
N ALA A 94 -9.02 5.79 -15.15
CA ALA A 94 -10.03 6.84 -15.28
C ALA A 94 -9.99 7.85 -14.13
N ALA A 95 -9.78 7.39 -12.90
CA ALA A 95 -9.85 8.22 -11.70
C ALA A 95 -8.50 8.81 -11.25
N TYR A 96 -7.37 8.16 -11.56
CA TYR A 96 -6.05 8.52 -11.00
C TYR A 96 -5.00 8.88 -12.05
N THR A 97 -5.33 8.89 -13.35
CA THR A 97 -4.41 9.36 -14.39
C THR A 97 -4.97 10.53 -15.18
N THR A 98 -4.08 11.43 -15.60
CA THR A 98 -4.43 12.56 -16.47
C THR A 98 -3.70 12.45 -17.79
N THR A 99 -4.41 12.64 -18.90
CA THR A 99 -3.82 12.68 -20.25
C THR A 99 -3.39 14.08 -20.67
N ARG A 100 -3.32 15.05 -19.74
CA ARG A 100 -2.90 16.42 -20.08
C ARG A 100 -1.43 16.40 -20.46
N LEU A 101 -1.18 16.30 -21.77
CA LEU A 101 0.12 16.56 -22.36
C LEU A 101 0.54 17.94 -21.89
N ARG A 102 1.70 18.00 -21.23
CA ARG A 102 2.33 19.26 -20.85
C ARG A 102 2.39 20.14 -22.10
N PRO A 103 2.03 21.44 -22.02
CA PRO A 103 2.24 22.35 -23.14
C PRO A 103 3.67 22.21 -23.65
N SER A 104 3.86 22.19 -24.97
CA SER A 104 5.21 22.13 -25.56
C SER A 104 6.09 23.19 -24.92
N ALA A 105 7.39 22.93 -24.77
CA ALA A 105 8.34 23.91 -24.24
C ALA A 105 8.29 25.25 -25.00
N ASP A 106 7.80 25.22 -26.25
CA ASP A 106 7.53 26.40 -27.09
C ASP A 106 6.44 27.34 -26.54
N SER A 107 5.69 26.92 -25.51
CA SER A 107 4.57 27.68 -24.92
C SER A 107 5.01 28.75 -23.92
N TYR A 108 6.31 28.84 -23.61
CA TYR A 108 6.86 29.79 -22.63
C TYR A 108 7.86 30.76 -23.28
N PRO A 109 7.39 31.90 -23.81
CA PRO A 109 8.27 32.91 -24.38
C PRO A 109 9.23 33.46 -23.30
N GLY A 110 10.54 33.39 -23.54
CA GLY A 110 11.58 33.92 -22.66
C GLY A 110 12.43 32.87 -21.93
N LEU A 111 12.12 31.58 -22.03
CA LEU A 111 13.00 30.53 -21.51
C LEU A 111 14.18 30.31 -22.45
N GLN A 112 15.38 30.62 -21.98
CA GLN A 112 16.61 30.23 -22.66
C GLN A 112 16.77 28.70 -22.58
N PRO A 113 17.18 28.03 -23.66
CA PRO A 113 17.52 26.61 -23.61
C PRO A 113 18.60 26.37 -22.54
N PHE A 114 18.40 25.34 -21.72
CA PHE A 114 19.40 24.94 -20.74
C PHE A 114 20.73 24.60 -21.42
N ARG A 115 21.83 25.17 -20.94
CA ARG A 115 23.19 24.86 -21.40
C ARG A 115 23.97 24.20 -20.28
N TYR A 116 24.50 23.01 -20.55
CA TYR A 116 25.40 22.33 -19.63
C TYR A 116 26.67 23.16 -19.42
N ARG A 117 27.06 23.33 -18.15
CA ARG A 117 28.41 23.82 -17.79
C ARG A 117 29.32 22.59 -17.63
N ASN A 118 30.64 22.75 -17.74
CA ASN A 118 31.58 21.65 -17.49
C ASN A 118 31.58 21.32 -15.99
N VAL A 119 30.75 20.35 -15.58
CA VAL A 119 30.54 19.95 -14.18
C VAL A 119 30.62 18.43 -14.04
N THR A 120 31.20 17.98 -12.93
CA THR A 120 31.18 16.56 -12.54
C THR A 120 29.97 16.32 -11.65
N ALA A 121 29.06 15.47 -12.09
CA ALA A 121 27.88 15.08 -11.31
C ALA A 121 28.23 13.98 -10.29
N PRO A 122 27.57 13.95 -9.12
CA PRO A 122 27.71 12.85 -8.17
C PRO A 122 27.12 11.54 -8.74
N SER A 123 27.55 10.41 -8.20
CA SER A 123 27.04 9.08 -8.59
C SER A 123 25.60 8.81 -8.15
N SER A 124 25.13 9.49 -7.10
CA SER A 124 23.74 9.47 -6.64
C SER A 124 23.40 10.77 -5.91
N ILE A 125 22.13 11.18 -5.98
CA ILE A 125 21.60 12.34 -5.25
C ILE A 125 20.18 12.03 -4.79
N ASP A 126 19.86 12.39 -3.55
CA ASP A 126 18.51 12.32 -2.99
C ASP A 126 18.11 13.69 -2.44
N TRP A 127 17.26 14.40 -3.17
CA TRP A 127 16.79 15.75 -2.83
C TRP A 127 16.01 15.82 -1.51
N ARG A 128 15.53 14.68 -0.98
CA ARG A 128 14.88 14.63 0.33
C ARG A 128 15.87 14.98 1.44
N ASN A 129 17.14 14.58 1.28
CA ASN A 129 18.20 14.88 2.24
C ASN A 129 18.59 16.37 2.23
N GLU A 130 18.30 17.06 1.12
CA GLU A 130 18.57 18.48 0.93
C GLU A 130 17.39 19.38 1.37
N GLY A 131 16.31 18.81 1.91
CA GLY A 131 15.11 19.57 2.28
C GLY A 131 14.36 20.18 1.10
N ALA A 132 14.68 19.78 -0.13
CA ALA A 132 14.08 20.30 -1.37
C ALA A 132 12.77 19.60 -1.76
N VAL A 133 12.35 18.58 -1.00
CA VAL A 133 11.17 17.75 -1.29
C VAL A 133 10.11 17.94 -0.20
N THR A 134 8.91 18.33 -0.59
CA THR A 134 7.75 18.42 0.31
C THR A 134 7.20 17.02 0.65
N PRO A 135 6.39 16.87 1.72
CA PRO A 135 5.68 15.62 1.98
C PRO A 135 4.86 15.13 0.76
N VAL A 136 4.74 13.81 0.63
CA VAL A 136 3.90 13.17 -0.39
C VAL A 136 2.44 13.60 -0.16
N LYS A 137 1.75 14.04 -1.22
CA LYS A 137 0.33 14.39 -1.15
C LYS A 137 -0.55 13.33 -1.84
N ASP A 138 -1.85 13.38 -1.55
CA ASP A 138 -2.87 12.58 -2.21
C ASP A 138 -3.60 13.42 -3.25
N GLN A 139 -3.64 12.94 -4.49
CA GLN A 139 -4.36 13.61 -5.59
C GLN A 139 -5.88 13.36 -5.53
N GLY A 140 -6.34 12.39 -4.73
CA GLY A 140 -7.75 11.97 -4.73
C GLY A 140 -8.20 11.42 -6.08
N SER A 141 -9.50 11.45 -6.34
CA SER A 141 -10.10 10.97 -7.60
C SER A 141 -10.08 12.02 -8.72
N CYS A 142 -9.01 12.83 -8.79
CA CYS A 142 -8.80 13.83 -9.83
C CYS A 142 -8.41 13.16 -11.16
N GLY A 143 -9.42 12.64 -11.86
CA GLY A 143 -9.29 11.92 -13.12
C GLY A 143 -9.17 12.84 -14.35
N LYS A 144 -9.03 12.20 -15.52
CA LYS A 144 -8.83 12.83 -16.83
C LYS A 144 -9.83 13.94 -17.22
N ASP A 145 -11.06 13.91 -16.71
CA ASP A 145 -12.15 14.82 -17.09
C ASP A 145 -12.45 15.89 -16.04
N ASP A 146 -11.76 15.91 -14.89
CA ASP A 146 -12.05 16.88 -13.84
C ASP A 146 -11.29 18.20 -14.07
N SER A 147 -12.03 19.21 -14.54
CA SER A 147 -11.53 20.57 -14.75
C SER A 147 -11.30 21.36 -13.45
N SER A 148 -11.85 20.89 -12.32
CA SER A 148 -11.73 21.53 -11.01
C SER A 148 -10.45 21.15 -10.26
N CYS A 149 -9.76 20.10 -10.70
CA CYS A 149 -8.49 19.69 -10.12
C CYS A 149 -7.38 20.65 -10.57
N ASN A 150 -6.93 21.50 -9.65
CA ASN A 150 -5.81 22.41 -9.86
C ASN A 150 -4.54 21.61 -10.22
N SER A 151 -3.84 22.08 -11.25
CA SER A 151 -2.69 21.49 -11.94
C SER A 151 -1.43 21.22 -11.09
N SER A 152 -1.52 21.30 -9.78
CA SER A 152 -0.45 20.97 -8.84
C SER A 152 -0.62 19.53 -8.34
N ILE A 153 -0.65 18.58 -9.27
CA ILE A 153 -0.68 17.15 -8.95
C ILE A 153 0.76 16.75 -8.62
N PRO A 154 1.07 16.37 -7.37
CA PRO A 154 2.34 15.75 -7.09
C PRO A 154 2.34 14.39 -7.79
N ILE A 155 3.39 14.13 -8.56
CA ILE A 155 3.69 12.81 -9.09
C ILE A 155 3.77 11.88 -7.90
N GLN A 156 2.73 11.08 -7.65
CA GLN A 156 2.85 9.93 -6.78
C GLN A 156 3.74 8.94 -7.51
N LEU A 157 5.00 8.86 -7.07
CA LEU A 157 5.81 7.67 -7.31
C LEU A 157 5.08 6.53 -6.60
N ILE A 158 4.40 5.69 -7.38
CA ILE A 158 3.87 4.41 -6.91
C ILE A 158 5.10 3.58 -6.52
N PRO A 159 5.29 3.21 -5.24
CA PRO A 159 6.35 2.27 -4.85
C PRO A 159 6.08 0.87 -5.42
#